data_AF-A0A6J3A6P1-F1
#
_entry.id   AF-A0A6J3A6P1-F1
#
_cell.length_a   1.000
_cell.length_b   1.000
_cell.length_c   1.000
_cell.angle_alpha   90.00
_cell.angle_beta   90.00
_cell.angle_gamma   90.00
#
_symmetry.space_group_name_H-M   'P 1'
#
loop_
_entity.id
_entity.type
_entity.pdbx_description
1 polymer ?
#
loop_
_entity_poly.entity_id
_entity_poly.type
_entity_poly.pdbx_seq_one_letter_code
_entity_poly.pdbx_strand_id
1 'polypeptide(L)'
;CCLLADPGLYGKDQREAALVDMVNDGVEDLRRHCGHLIHHSCEEGKAQYVQELPRHLKPFETLLSQNQGCKAFIVGDQVSAGSDPL
;
A
#
# COMPACT_ATOMS: atom_id res chain seq x y z
N CYS A 1 -1.43 10.58 -9.96
CA CYS A 1 -1.42 10.03 -11.32
C CYS A 1 -0.29 10.52 -12.24
N CYS A 2 0.46 11.61 -11.96
CA CYS A 2 1.57 12.03 -12.82
C CYS A 2 2.99 11.85 -12.22
N LEU A 3 3.12 11.62 -10.90
CA LEU A 3 4.41 11.35 -10.24
C LEU A 3 4.85 9.87 -10.35
N LEU A 4 3.99 8.99 -10.87
CA LEU A 4 4.29 7.55 -11.05
C LEU A 4 5.05 7.24 -12.35
N ALA A 5 5.22 8.24 -13.23
CA ALA A 5 5.88 8.08 -14.52
C ALA A 5 7.40 8.30 -14.46
N ASP A 6 8.01 8.26 -13.27
CA ASP A 6 9.47 8.13 -13.16
C ASP A 6 9.85 6.67 -13.45
N PRO A 7 10.55 6.38 -14.57
CA PRO A 7 10.76 4.99 -15.02
C PRO A 7 11.53 4.13 -14.01
N GLY A 8 12.23 4.75 -13.06
CA GLY A 8 13.01 4.07 -12.03
C GLY A 8 12.21 3.56 -10.84
N LEU A 9 10.94 3.95 -10.68
CA LEU A 9 10.14 3.66 -9.47
C LEU A 9 8.87 2.83 -9.75
N TYR A 10 8.73 2.27 -10.95
CA TYR A 10 7.50 1.62 -11.40
C TYR A 10 7.69 0.16 -11.82
N GLY A 11 8.67 -0.51 -11.18
CA GLY A 11 9.03 -1.88 -11.50
C GLY A 11 9.87 -2.00 -12.78
N LYS A 12 10.56 -3.12 -12.93
CA LYS A 12 11.48 -3.35 -14.06
C LYS A 12 10.77 -3.78 -15.34
N ASP A 13 9.53 -4.23 -15.23
CA ASP A 13 8.72 -4.73 -16.33
C ASP A 13 7.24 -4.42 -16.10
N GLN A 14 6.42 -4.63 -17.12
CA GLN A 14 5.00 -4.32 -17.09
C GLN A 14 4.22 -5.14 -16.04
N ARG A 15 4.75 -6.29 -15.60
CA ARG A 15 4.15 -7.09 -14.54
C ARG A 15 4.42 -6.45 -13.18
N GLU A 16 5.65 -6.03 -12.92
CA GLU A 16 5.97 -5.29 -11.69
C GLU A 16 5.23 -3.94 -11.65
N ALA A 17 5.12 -3.23 -12.77
CA ALA A 17 4.30 -2.03 -12.89
C ALA A 17 2.85 -2.25 -12.46
N ALA A 18 2.20 -3.31 -12.98
CA ALA A 18 0.83 -3.65 -12.61
C ALA A 18 0.69 -4.06 -11.13
N LEU A 19 1.73 -4.66 -10.54
CA LEU A 19 1.76 -4.97 -9.10
C LEU A 19 1.91 -3.69 -8.27
N VAL A 20 2.74 -2.74 -8.71
CA VAL A 20 2.89 -1.42 -8.07
C VAL A 20 1.55 -0.69 -8.09
N ASP A 21 0.82 -0.71 -9.21
CA ASP A 21 -0.53 -0.14 -9.30
C ASP A 21 -1.50 -0.76 -8.31
N MET A 22 -1.59 -2.09 -8.29
CA MET A 22 -2.48 -2.81 -7.38
C MET A 22 -2.17 -2.49 -5.92
N VAL A 23 -0.89 -2.41 -5.55
CA VAL A 23 -0.47 -2.05 -4.18
C VAL A 23 -0.84 -0.60 -3.87
N ASN A 24 -0.55 0.33 -4.79
CA ASN A 24 -0.85 1.74 -4.60
C ASN A 24 -2.36 2.00 -4.46
N ASP A 25 -3.19 1.36 -5.29
CA ASP A 25 -4.65 1.43 -5.19
C ASP A 25 -5.15 0.88 -3.84
N GLY A 26 -4.56 -0.22 -3.35
CA GLY A 26 -4.87 -0.74 -2.02
C GLY A 26 -4.49 0.22 -0.87
N VAL A 27 -3.35 0.92 -1.00
CA VAL A 27 -2.92 1.96 -0.04
C VAL A 27 -3.84 3.18 -0.12
N GLU A 28 -4.25 3.59 -1.32
CA GLU A 28 -5.22 4.67 -1.54
C GLU A 28 -6.56 4.36 -0.86
N ASP A 29 -7.08 3.14 -1.03
CA ASP A 29 -8.32 2.71 -0.40
C ASP A 29 -8.25 2.80 1.13
N LEU A 30 -7.14 2.34 1.72
CA LEU A 30 -6.93 2.42 3.16
C LEU A 30 -6.82 3.87 3.64
N ARG A 31 -6.06 4.71 2.91
CA ARG A 31 -5.88 6.13 3.24
C ARG A 31 -7.19 6.89 3.15
N ARG A 32 -7.99 6.62 2.12
CA ARG A 32 -9.30 7.24 1.93
C ARG A 32 -10.27 6.86 3.05
N HIS A 33 -10.29 5.58 3.43
CA HIS A 33 -11.13 5.12 4.52
C HIS A 33 -10.71 5.72 5.87
N CYS A 34 -9.42 5.74 6.18
CA CYS A 34 -8.88 6.40 7.38
C CYS A 34 -9.22 7.90 7.39
N GLY A 35 -9.01 8.60 6.28
CA GLY A 35 -9.36 10.02 6.14
C GLY A 35 -10.85 10.27 6.36
N HIS A 36 -11.72 9.40 5.85
CA HIS A 36 -13.16 9.50 6.11
C HIS A 36 -13.49 9.37 7.60
N LEU A 37 -12.88 8.41 8.30
CA LEU A 37 -13.10 8.21 9.73
C LEU A 37 -12.61 9.39 10.57
N ILE A 38 -11.48 10.01 10.21
CA ILE A 38 -10.94 11.19 10.90
C ILE A 38 -11.93 12.36 10.84
N HIS A 39 -12.57 12.58 9.69
CA HIS A 39 -13.44 13.73 9.49
C HIS A 39 -14.91 13.50 9.86
N HIS A 40 -15.38 12.25 9.84
CA HIS A 40 -16.81 11.96 9.88
C HIS A 40 -17.24 10.94 10.92
N SER A 41 -16.31 10.28 11.64
CA SER A 41 -16.67 9.23 12.60
C SER A 41 -16.46 9.61 14.05
N CYS A 42 -17.33 9.08 14.91
CA CYS A 42 -17.18 9.14 16.36
C CYS A 42 -16.05 8.22 16.85
N GLU A 43 -15.66 8.37 18.12
CA GLU A 43 -14.59 7.58 18.72
C GLU A 43 -14.83 6.06 18.68
N GLU A 44 -16.10 5.62 18.79
CA GLU A 44 -16.47 4.21 18.64
C GLU A 44 -16.16 3.68 17.23
N GLY A 45 -16.49 4.47 16.19
CA GLY A 45 -16.17 4.13 14.81
C GLY A 45 -14.67 4.05 14.54
N LYS A 46 -13.89 4.95 15.17
CA LYS A 46 -12.41 4.89 15.10
C LYS A 46 -11.86 3.66 15.83
N ALA A 47 -12.40 3.33 17.01
CA ALA A 47 -11.99 2.16 17.77
C ALA A 47 -12.28 0.86 17.01
N GLN A 48 -13.44 0.75 16.36
CA GLN A 48 -13.76 -0.39 15.51
C GLN A 48 -12.79 -0.49 14.32
N TYR A 49 -12.50 0.63 13.66
CA TYR A 49 -11.53 0.62 12.56
C TYR A 49 -10.14 0.15 13.00
N VAL A 50 -9.65 0.58 14.18
CA VAL A 50 -8.38 0.09 14.73
C VAL A 50 -8.40 -1.42 15.00
N GLN A 51 -9.54 -1.97 15.43
CA GLN A 51 -9.70 -3.42 15.59
C GLN A 51 -9.68 -4.18 14.26
N GLU A 52 -10.24 -3.60 13.20
CA GLU A 52 -10.25 -4.19 11.86
C GLU A 52 -8.95 -3.95 11.08
N LEU A 53 -8.14 -2.97 11.48
CA LEU A 53 -6.91 -2.57 10.79
C LEU A 53 -5.95 -3.73 10.49
N PRO A 54 -5.67 -4.68 11.41
CA PRO A 54 -4.82 -5.84 11.09
C PRO A 54 -5.35 -6.66 9.90
N ARG A 55 -6.67 -6.78 9.75
CA ARG A 55 -7.29 -7.47 8.62
C ARG A 55 -7.03 -6.73 7.30
N HIS A 56 -7.07 -5.41 7.33
CA HIS A 56 -6.77 -4.56 6.17
C HIS A 56 -5.28 -4.55 5.81
N LEU A 57 -4.39 -4.75 6.79
CA LEU A 57 -2.94 -4.78 6.57
C LEU A 57 -2.42 -6.15 6.09
N LYS A 58 -3.13 -7.24 6.42
CA LYS A 58 -2.75 -8.61 6.07
C LYS A 58 -2.42 -8.85 4.57
N PRO A 59 -3.13 -8.24 3.59
CA PRO A 59 -2.76 -8.38 2.19
C PRO A 59 -1.34 -7.86 1.89
N PHE A 60 -0.93 -6.74 2.48
CA PHE A 60 0.42 -6.18 2.27
C PHE A 60 1.50 -7.06 2.90
N GLU A 61 1.26 -7.57 4.11
CA GLU A 61 2.15 -8.55 4.74
C GLU A 61 2.29 -9.82 3.88
N THR A 62 1.18 -10.27 3.28
CA THR A 62 1.17 -11.43 2.39
C THR A 62 2.03 -11.16 1.14
N LEU A 63 1.90 -9.98 0.54
CA LEU A 63 2.72 -9.58 -0.61
C LEU A 63 4.20 -9.50 -0.27
N LEU A 64 4.55 -8.92 0.88
CA LEU A 64 5.94 -8.87 1.37
C LEU A 64 6.52 -10.27 1.61
N SER A 65 5.73 -11.18 2.18
CA SER A 65 6.18 -12.56 2.41
C SER A 65 6.49 -13.31 1.12
N GLN A 66 5.77 -12.98 0.04
CA GLN A 66 5.98 -13.54 -1.29
C GLN A 66 7.18 -12.94 -2.01
N ASN A 67 7.65 -11.75 -1.63
CA ASN A 67 8.80 -11.11 -2.22
C ASN A 67 10.07 -11.31 -1.38
N GLN A 68 10.84 -12.35 -1.73
CA GLN A 68 12.11 -12.70 -1.09
C GLN A 68 12.00 -12.92 0.44
N GLY A 69 10.83 -13.32 0.94
CA GLY A 69 10.60 -13.58 2.36
C GLY A 69 10.72 -12.33 3.23
N CYS A 70 10.10 -11.23 2.82
CA CYS A 70 10.11 -9.92 3.49
C CYS A 70 11.49 -9.21 3.51
N LYS A 71 12.44 -9.64 2.69
CA LYS A 71 13.80 -9.04 2.64
C LYS A 71 13.97 -7.98 1.56
N ALA A 72 12.97 -7.80 0.72
CA ALA A 72 12.96 -6.83 -0.39
C ALA A 72 11.79 -5.85 -0.22
N PHE A 73 11.55 -4.99 -1.22
CA PHE A 73 10.46 -4.01 -1.20
C PHE A 73 9.09 -4.66 -1.38
N ILE A 74 8.01 -3.87 -1.40
CA ILE A 74 6.66 -4.43 -1.58
C ILE A 74 6.47 -5.05 -2.97
N VAL A 75 7.18 -4.53 -3.96
CA VAL A 75 7.34 -5.12 -5.30
C VAL A 75 8.81 -5.04 -5.70
N GLY A 76 9.39 -6.17 -6.14
CA GLY A 76 10.75 -6.23 -6.67
C GLY A 76 11.85 -5.98 -5.63
N ASP A 77 13.06 -5.71 -6.11
CA ASP A 77 14.28 -5.45 -5.32
C ASP A 77 14.78 -4.00 -5.41
N GLN A 78 14.02 -3.15 -6.09
CA GLN A 78 14.26 -1.71 -6.22
C GLN A 78 13.15 -0.91 -5.53
N VAL A 79 13.49 0.29 -5.06
CA VAL A 79 12.49 1.21 -4.52
C VAL A 79 11.46 1.50 -5.61
N SER A 80 10.18 1.32 -5.28
CA SER A 80 9.05 1.68 -6.13
C SER A 80 8.16 2.69 -5.43
N ALA A 81 7.38 3.45 -6.19
CA ALA A 81 6.40 4.37 -5.62
C ALA A 81 5.47 3.61 -4.65
N GLY A 82 5.41 4.08 -3.39
CA GLY A 82 4.76 3.37 -2.27
C GLY A 82 5.73 2.73 -1.28
N SER A 83 7.02 2.68 -1.59
CA SER A 83 8.10 2.23 -0.69
C SER A 83 8.93 3.38 -0.09
N ASP A 84 8.83 4.59 -0.67
CA ASP A 84 9.53 5.79 -0.19
C ASP A 84 8.70 6.50 0.91
N PRO A 85 9.32 6.88 2.05
CA PRO A 85 8.67 7.76 3.01
C PRO A 85 8.64 9.18 2.44
N LEU A 86 7.43 9.72 2.24
CA LEU A 86 7.20 11.14 1.98
C LEU A 86 7.74 12.01 3.12
#